data_AF-A0A9D0J461-F1
#
_entry.id   AF-A0A9D0J461-F1
#
_cell.length_a   1.000
_cell.length_b   1.000
_cell.length_c   1.000
_cell.angle_alpha   90.00
_cell.angle_beta   90.00
_cell.angle_gamma   90.00
#
_symmetry.space_group_name_H-M   'P 1'
#
loop_
_entity.id
_entity.type
_entity.pdbx_description
1 polymer ?
#
loop_
_entity_poly.entity_id
_entity_poly.type
_entity_poly.pdbx_seq_one_letter_code
_entity_poly.pdbx_strand_id
1 'polypeptide(L)' 'LHYDLKGGGGTDFRPVFDWIERHLPMAAMLLYFTDLDGSFPSSAPRIETIWITPETEKNAPFGDKITII' A
#
# COMPACT_ATOMS: atom_id res chain seq x y z
N LEU A 1 12.48 27.16 -6.75
CA LEU A 1 12.06 25.85 -7.30
C LEU A 1 10.55 25.78 -7.17
N HIS A 2 9.81 25.80 -8.28
CA HIS A 2 8.37 25.58 -8.30
C HIS A 2 8.16 24.13 -8.73
N TYR A 3 7.53 23.31 -7.89
CA TYR A 3 7.17 21.93 -8.23
C TYR A 3 5.66 21.88 -8.43
N ASP A 4 5.25 21.65 -9.67
CA ASP A 4 3.86 21.38 -9.98
C ASP A 4 3.58 19.90 -9.70
N LEU A 5 3.08 19.62 -8.50
CA LEU A 5 2.61 18.29 -8.14
C LEU A 5 1.33 18.01 -8.92
N LYS A 6 1.38 17.08 -9.88
CA LYS A 6 0.20 16.58 -10.60
C LYS A 6 -0.23 15.24 -10.03
N GLY A 7 -1.52 15.12 -9.71
CA GLY A 7 -2.18 13.85 -9.45
C GLY A 7 -2.85 13.26 -10.69
N GLY A 8 -3.66 12.21 -10.51
CA GLY A 8 -4.55 11.67 -11.56
C GLY A 8 -4.04 10.45 -12.36
N GLY A 9 -2.96 9.79 -11.90
CA GLY A 9 -2.41 8.59 -12.56
C GLY A 9 -2.86 7.25 -11.96
N GLY A 10 -3.72 7.27 -10.94
CA GLY A 10 -3.99 6.12 -10.06
C GLY A 10 -2.88 5.94 -9.02
N THR A 11 -2.99 4.88 -8.22
CA THR A 11 -2.00 4.54 -7.20
C THR A 11 -1.20 3.31 -7.60
N ASP A 12 0.11 3.36 -7.47
CA ASP A 12 0.98 2.18 -7.55
C ASP A 12 1.54 1.90 -6.16
N PHE A 13 1.14 0.77 -5.55
CA PHE A 13 1.57 0.40 -4.21
C PHE A 13 2.96 -0.27 -4.22
N ARG A 14 3.39 -0.82 -5.37
CA ARG A 14 4.63 -1.61 -5.49
C ARG A 14 5.89 -0.86 -5.04
N PRO A 15 6.08 0.44 -5.37
CA PRO A 15 7.28 1.17 -4.97
C PRO A 15 7.50 1.24 -3.45
N VAL A 16 6.42 1.25 -2.65
CA VAL A 16 6.52 1.26 -1.18
C VAL A 16 7.12 -0.05 -0.68
N PHE A 17 6.62 -1.19 -1.19
CA PHE A 17 7.13 -2.51 -0.82
C PHE A 17 8.58 -2.70 -1.26
N ASP A 18 8.93 -2.31 -2.49
CA ASP A 18 10.30 -2.35 -3.00
C ASP A 18 11.26 -1.52 -2.13
N TRP A 19 10.79 -0.37 -1.64
CA TRP A 19 11.60 0.49 -0.80
C TRP A 19 11.82 -0.11 0.58
N ILE A 20 10.76 -0.66 1.21
CA ILE A 20 10.85 -1.31 2.52
C ILE A 20 11.81 -2.50 2.47
N GLU A 21 11.69 -3.37 1.46
CA GLU A 21 12.56 -4.55 1.33
C GLU A 21 14.05 -4.16 1.29
N ARG A 22 14.37 -3.03 0.65
CA ARG A 22 15.76 -2.55 0.49
C ARG A 22 16.30 -1.80 1.70
N HIS A 23 15.45 -1.06 2.41
CA HIS A 23 15.91 -0.06 3.39
C HIS A 23 15.47 -0.36 4.82
N LEU A 24 14.44 -1.19 5.02
CA LEU A 24 13.88 -1.52 6.32
C LEU A 24 13.75 -3.04 6.53
N PRO A 25 14.85 -3.81 6.47
CA PRO A 25 14.80 -5.27 6.57
C PRO A 25 14.26 -5.79 7.91
N MET A 26 14.23 -4.94 8.95
CA MET A 26 13.73 -5.27 10.29
C MET A 26 12.34 -4.68 10.58
N ALA A 27 11.68 -4.07 9.60
CA ALA A 27 10.30 -3.63 9.78
C ALA A 27 9.40 -4.85 10.01
N ALA A 28 8.68 -4.84 11.13
CA ALA A 28 7.79 -5.94 11.49
C ALA A 28 6.51 -5.94 10.64
N MET A 29 5.96 -4.75 10.37
CA MET A 29 4.65 -4.59 9.73
C MET A 29 4.54 -3.26 8.98
N LEU A 30 3.74 -3.26 7.92
CA LEU A 30 3.27 -2.08 7.20
C LEU A 30 1.77 -1.87 7.45
N LEU A 31 1.42 -0.68 7.95
CA LEU A 31 0.05 -0.18 7.98
C LEU A 31 -0.15 0.75 6.79
N TYR A 32 -1.00 0.37 5.84
CA TYR A 32 -1.22 1.12 4.61
C TYR A 32 -2.64 1.71 4.57
N PHE A 33 -2.75 3.03 4.58
CA PHE A 33 -4.04 3.73 4.46
C PHE A 33 -4.37 4.00 3.00
N THR A 34 -5.46 3.43 2.50
CA THR A 34 -5.87 3.55 1.09
C THR A 34 -7.33 3.15 0.90
N ASP A 35 -7.94 3.56 -0.21
CA ASP A 35 -9.23 3.06 -0.70
C ASP A 35 -9.09 1.74 -1.50
N LEU A 36 -7.87 1.18 -1.56
CA LEU A 36 -7.47 0.00 -2.34
C LEU A 36 -7.52 0.17 -3.86
N ASP A 37 -7.61 1.41 -4.37
CA ASP A 37 -7.59 1.65 -5.81
C ASP A 37 -6.18 1.82 -6.36
N GLY A 38 -5.57 0.72 -6.79
CA GLY A 38 -4.22 0.77 -7.32
C GLY A 38 -3.64 -0.55 -7.80
N SER A 39 -2.39 -0.47 -8.25
CA SER A 39 -1.59 -1.63 -8.65
C SER A 39 -0.89 -2.24 -7.44
N PHE A 40 -1.16 -3.51 -7.18
CA PHE A 40 -0.54 -4.28 -6.11
C PHE A 40 0.70 -5.05 -6.60
N PRO A 41 1.62 -5.43 -5.69
CA PRO A 41 2.59 -6.47 -5.96
C PRO A 41 1.94 -7.75 -6.50
N SER A 42 2.62 -8.44 -7.43
CA SER A 42 2.13 -9.69 -8.02
C SER A 42 2.18 -10.89 -7.06
N SER A 43 2.97 -10.79 -5.99
CA SER A 43 3.07 -11.76 -4.92
C SER A 43 3.08 -11.06 -3.56
N ALA A 44 2.63 -11.77 -2.52
CA ALA A 44 2.66 -11.24 -1.16
C ALA A 44 4.12 -10.94 -0.73
N PRO A 45 4.40 -9.72 -0.26
CA PRO A 45 5.72 -9.36 0.26
C PRO A 45 5.98 -10.02 1.62
N ARG A 46 7.24 -10.03 2.06
CA ARG A 46 7.63 -10.64 3.35
C ARG A 46 7.12 -9.87 4.56
N ILE A 47 6.95 -8.55 4.43
CA ILE A 47 6.48 -7.71 5.52
C ILE A 47 5.00 -7.97 5.78
N GLU A 48 4.63 -8.18 7.04
CA GLU A 48 3.23 -8.27 7.44
C GLU A 48 2.53 -6.97 7.03
N THR A 49 1.41 -7.07 6.33
CA THR A 49 0.73 -5.90 5.76
C THR A 49 -0.70 -5.86 6.25
N ILE A 50 -1.08 -4.72 6.83
CA ILE A 50 -2.46 -4.40 7.17
C ILE A 50 -2.91 -3.21 6.33
N TRP A 51 -3.98 -3.42 5.56
CA TRP A 51 -4.64 -2.41 4.76
C TRP A 51 -5.75 -1.77 5.58
N ILE A 52 -5.62 -0.48 5.81
CA ILE A 52 -6.60 0.31 6.55
C ILE A 52 -7.41 1.12 5.54
N THR A 53 -8.70 0.83 5.44
CA THR A 53 -9.53 1.30 4.32
C THR A 53 -10.84 1.88 4.82
N PRO A 54 -11.45 2.85 4.12
CA PRO A 54 -12.87 3.15 4.31
C PRO A 54 -13.72 1.92 3.93
N GLU A 55 -15.02 1.99 4.18
CA GLU A 55 -15.96 0.96 3.71
C GLU A 55 -15.90 0.83 2.18
N THR A 56 -15.51 -0.37 1.72
CA THR A 56 -15.31 -0.67 0.30
C THR A 56 -15.43 -2.17 0.05
N GLU A 57 -16.03 -2.52 -1.08
CA GLU A 57 -16.10 -3.90 -1.60
C GLU A 57 -14.75 -4.37 -2.17
N LYS A 58 -13.80 -3.45 -2.38
CA LYS A 58 -12.46 -3.78 -2.85
C LYS A 58 -11.70 -4.60 -1.80
N ASN A 59 -10.84 -5.50 -2.28
CA ASN A 59 -9.98 -6.33 -1.44
C ASN A 59 -8.55 -6.27 -1.97
N ALA A 60 -7.60 -6.21 -1.04
CA ALA A 60 -6.20 -6.41 -1.38
C ALA A 60 -5.93 -7.89 -1.68
N PRO A 61 -4.97 -8.22 -2.56
CA PRO A 61 -4.65 -9.61 -2.90
C PRO A 61 -3.87 -10.34 -1.80
N PHE A 62 -3.39 -9.64 -0.77
CA PHE A 62 -2.65 -10.18 0.37
C PHE A 62 -2.78 -9.24 1.57
N GLY A 63 -2.37 -9.72 2.74
CA GLY A 63 -2.44 -8.96 3.99
C GLY A 63 -3.84 -8.89 4.56
N ASP A 64 -3.94 -8.41 5.80
CA ASP A 64 -5.23 -8.25 6.47
C ASP A 64 -5.86 -6.91 6.13
N LYS A 65 -7.19 -6.85 6.03
CA LYS A 65 -7.95 -5.62 5.80
C LYS A 65 -8.69 -5.22 7.07
N ILE A 66 -8.46 -3.99 7.53
CA ILE A 66 -9.23 -3.35 8.58
C ILE A 66 -10.03 -2.21 7.97
N THR A 67 -11.36 -2.34 8.02
CA THR A 67 -12.27 -1.27 7.61
C THR A 67 -12.47 -0.29 8.75
N ILE A 68 -12.30 1.01 8.48
CA ILE A 68 -12.62 2.11 9.39
C ILE A 68 -13.85 2.86 8.89
N ILE A 69 -14.70 3.27 9.84
CA ILE A 69 -16.00 3.92 9.63
C ILE A 69 -15.90 5.40 10.02
#